data_AF-A0A946EVM4-F1
#
_entry.id   AF-A0A946EVM4-F1
#
_cell.length_a   1.000
_cell.length_b   1.000
_cell.length_c   1.000
_cell.angle_alpha   90.00
_cell.angle_beta   90.00
_cell.angle_gamma   90.00
#
_symmetry.space_group_name_H-M   'P 1'
#
loop_
_entity.id
_entity.type
_entity.pdbx_description
1 polymer ?
#
loop_
_entity_poly.entity_id
_entity_poly.type
_entity_poly.pdbx_seq_one_letter_code
_entity_poly.pdbx_strand_id
1 'polypeptide(L)'
;MEKNPRVRGFPPFHAAQPMEAPTTASLLERWRDGDTDAFAALIQRFEEPLLRHVRVLLGPRGSCEDVVQETFLRLAKKPPAPHPDANQDPSAGHGALAAWLHRVARN
;
A
#
# COMPACT_ATOMS: atom_id res chain seq x y z
N MET A 1 57.37 23.04 -16.46
CA MET A 1 56.97 22.56 -15.13
C MET A 1 56.01 23.61 -14.60
N GLU A 2 54.70 23.43 -14.77
CA GLU A 2 53.83 23.11 -13.64
C GLU A 2 52.56 22.41 -14.15
N LYS A 3 52.32 21.20 -13.66
CA LYS A 3 51.14 20.41 -13.98
C LYS A 3 49.98 20.95 -13.13
N ASN A 4 48.90 21.44 -13.75
CA ASN A 4 47.66 21.72 -13.05
C ASN A 4 46.58 20.69 -13.44
N PRO A 5 46.42 19.59 -12.67
CA PRO A 5 45.38 18.60 -12.91
C PRO A 5 44.13 19.02 -12.15
N ARG A 6 43.23 19.75 -12.81
CA ARG A 6 41.84 19.88 -12.33
C ARG A 6 40.92 19.07 -13.21
N VAL A 7 40.96 17.77 -12.96
CA VAL A 7 39.80 16.90 -13.15
C VAL A 7 38.63 17.56 -12.42
N ARG A 8 37.74 18.21 -13.18
CA ARG A 8 36.46 18.67 -12.66
C ARG A 8 35.68 17.39 -12.39
N GLY A 9 35.72 16.93 -11.14
CA GLY A 9 34.92 15.80 -10.68
C GLY A 9 33.48 16.07 -11.09
N PHE A 10 32.92 15.16 -11.89
CA PHE A 10 31.48 15.07 -12.01
C PHE A 10 30.95 14.87 -10.59
N PRO A 11 29.93 15.61 -10.14
CA PRO A 11 29.25 15.23 -8.91
C PRO A 11 28.86 13.76 -9.07
N PRO A 12 29.03 12.91 -8.04
CA PRO A 12 28.40 11.61 -8.09
C PRO A 12 26.95 11.90 -8.41
N PHE A 13 26.42 11.25 -9.45
CA PHE A 13 24.98 11.09 -9.55
C PHE A 13 24.59 10.61 -8.17
N HIS A 14 23.94 11.47 -7.37
CA HIS A 14 23.06 10.97 -6.34
C HIS A 14 22.12 10.10 -7.17
N ALA A 15 22.40 8.79 -7.19
CA ALA A 15 21.41 7.82 -7.53
C ALA A 15 20.21 8.29 -6.72
N ALA A 16 19.18 8.79 -7.41
CA ALA A 16 17.92 9.08 -6.78
C ALA A 16 17.64 7.81 -5.99
N GLN A 17 17.75 7.90 -4.66
CA GLN A 17 17.51 6.74 -3.83
C GLN A 17 16.14 6.25 -4.28
N PRO A 18 15.98 4.96 -4.62
CA PRO A 18 14.67 4.46 -5.01
C PRO A 18 13.74 4.90 -3.90
N MET A 19 12.85 5.84 -4.20
CA MET A 19 11.95 6.40 -3.20
C MET A 19 11.12 5.22 -2.76
N GLU A 20 11.45 4.65 -1.59
CA GLU A 20 10.83 3.44 -1.11
C GLU A 20 9.32 3.69 -1.13
N ALA A 21 8.61 2.85 -1.89
CA ALA A 21 7.17 3.04 -2.05
C ALA A 21 6.54 3.08 -0.65
N PRO A 22 5.59 4.00 -0.39
CA PRO A 22 5.05 4.17 0.94
C PRO A 22 4.50 2.86 1.48
N THR A 23 4.79 2.61 2.76
CA THR A 23 4.35 1.38 3.43
C THR A 23 2.83 1.36 3.54
N THR A 24 2.24 0.18 3.68
CA THR A 24 0.79 0.04 3.82
C THR A 24 0.26 0.78 5.06
N ALA A 25 1.02 0.76 6.16
CA ALA A 25 0.63 1.46 7.38
C ALA A 25 0.67 2.98 7.18
N SER A 26 1.73 3.51 6.57
CA SER A 26 1.82 4.94 6.29
C SER A 26 0.73 5.43 5.33
N LEU A 27 0.36 4.61 4.33
CA LEU A 27 -0.78 4.91 3.46
C LEU A 27 -2.11 4.91 4.24
N LEU A 28 -2.29 3.95 5.15
CA LEU A 28 -3.49 3.88 5.99
C LEU A 28 -3.58 5.07 6.96
N GLU A 29 -2.47 5.49 7.55
CA GLU A 29 -2.38 6.68 8.40
C GLU A 29 -2.72 7.94 7.62
N ARG A 30 -2.11 8.14 6.45
CA ARG A 30 -2.40 9.28 5.56
C ARG A 30 -3.87 9.32 5.15
N TRP A 31 -4.44 8.17 4.78
CA TRP A 31 -5.88 8.09 4.46
C TRP A 31 -6.75 8.53 5.65
N ARG A 32 -6.41 8.08 6.86
CA ARG A 32 -7.14 8.49 8.07
C ARG A 32 -7.05 9.99 8.35
N ASP A 33 -5.98 10.64 7.89
CA ASP A 33 -5.79 12.09 7.95
C ASP A 33 -6.52 12.85 6.81
N GLY A 34 -7.13 12.12 5.87
CA GLY A 34 -7.91 12.68 4.75
C GLY A 34 -7.21 12.66 3.39
N ASP A 35 -6.05 12.02 3.27
CA ASP A 35 -5.30 11.92 2.02
C ASP A 35 -5.93 10.90 1.05
N THR A 36 -6.62 11.41 0.03
CA THR A 36 -7.28 10.58 -0.99
C THR A 36 -6.32 9.84 -1.91
N ASP A 37 -5.13 10.39 -2.18
CA ASP A 37 -4.10 9.70 -2.98
C ASP A 37 -3.57 8.47 -2.24
N ALA A 38 -3.47 8.57 -0.91
CA ALA A 38 -3.10 7.43 -0.07
C ALA A 38 -4.16 6.31 -0.15
N PHE A 39 -5.44 6.66 -0.18
CA PHE A 39 -6.51 5.68 -0.37
C PHE A 39 -6.48 5.03 -1.77
N ALA A 40 -6.23 5.81 -2.82
CA ALA A 40 -6.06 5.27 -4.16
C ALA A 40 -4.89 4.27 -4.24
N ALA A 41 -3.78 4.58 -3.56
CA ALA A 41 -2.63 3.68 -3.47
C ALA A 41 -2.95 2.39 -2.68
N LEU A 42 -3.79 2.46 -1.64
CA LEU A 42 -4.29 1.27 -0.94
C LEU A 42 -5.16 0.41 -1.87
N ILE A 43 -6.08 1.00 -2.62
CA ILE A 43 -6.92 0.26 -3.58
C ILE A 43 -6.03 -0.46 -4.60
N GLN A 44 -5.13 0.25 -5.28
CA GLN A 44 -4.24 -0.34 -6.28
C GLN A 44 -3.41 -1.50 -5.72
N ARG A 45 -2.99 -1.41 -4.46
CA ARG A 45 -2.18 -2.45 -3.81
C ARG A 45 -2.99 -3.70 -3.43
N PHE A 46 -4.28 -3.55 -3.11
CA PHE A 46 -5.09 -4.65 -2.56
C PHE A 46 -6.19 -5.16 -3.48
N GLU A 47 -6.52 -4.48 -4.57
CA GLU A 47 -7.61 -4.85 -5.48
C GLU A 47 -7.40 -6.25 -6.07
N GLU A 48 -6.26 -6.52 -6.72
CA GLU A 48 -6.00 -7.81 -7.35
C GLU A 48 -5.92 -8.96 -6.31
N PRO A 49 -5.15 -8.84 -5.20
CA PRO A 49 -5.13 -9.88 -4.16
C PRO A 49 -6.51 -10.16 -3.55
N LEU A 50 -7.30 -9.12 -3.30
CA LEU A 50 -8.62 -9.26 -2.71
C LEU A 50 -9.60 -9.90 -3.70
N LEU A 51 -9.59 -9.48 -4.96
CA LEU A 51 -10.42 -10.07 -6.01
C LEU A 51 -10.11 -11.55 -6.19
N ARG A 52 -8.82 -11.94 -6.18
CA ARG A 52 -8.40 -13.35 -6.22
C ARG A 52 -8.95 -14.13 -5.04
N HIS A 53 -8.87 -13.58 -3.83
CA HIS A 53 -9.39 -14.21 -2.62
C HIS A 53 -10.91 -14.40 -2.69
N VAL A 54 -11.65 -13.36 -3.06
CA VAL A 54 -13.12 -13.38 -3.19
C VAL A 54 -13.58 -14.37 -4.27
N ARG A 55 -12.87 -14.45 -5.41
CA ARG A 55 -13.18 -15.44 -6.47
C ARG A 55 -13.09 -16.88 -5.97
N VAL A 56 -12.11 -17.18 -5.12
CA VAL A 56 -11.98 -18.50 -4.50
C VAL A 56 -13.14 -18.75 -3.51
N LEU A 57 -13.57 -17.72 -2.79
CA LEU A 57 -14.62 -17.83 -1.77
C LEU A 57 -16.02 -18.00 -2.38
N LEU A 58 -16.37 -17.22 -3.40
CA LEU A 58 -17.74 -17.18 -3.96
C LEU A 58 -17.95 -18.13 -5.14
N GLY A 59 -16.86 -18.58 -5.78
CA GLY A 59 -16.93 -19.41 -6.97
C GLY A 59 -17.48 -18.70 -8.22
N PRO A 60 -17.77 -19.44 -9.31
CA PRO A 60 -17.98 -18.89 -10.65
C PRO A 60 -19.25 -18.03 -10.85
N ARG A 61 -20.14 -18.00 -9.85
CA ARG A 61 -21.46 -17.34 -9.95
C ARG A 61 -21.62 -16.12 -9.05
N GLY A 62 -20.63 -15.80 -8.21
CA GLY A 62 -20.69 -14.64 -7.33
C GLY A 62 -20.15 -13.38 -7.98
N SER A 63 -20.83 -12.25 -7.78
CA SER A 63 -20.31 -10.92 -8.13
C SER A 63 -19.11 -10.56 -7.26
N CYS A 64 -17.93 -11.05 -7.62
CA CYS A 64 -16.71 -10.81 -6.87
C CYS A 64 -16.34 -9.32 -6.86
N GLU A 65 -16.59 -8.62 -7.96
CA GLU A 65 -16.35 -7.18 -8.11
C GLU A 65 -17.20 -6.37 -7.14
N ASP A 66 -18.49 -6.69 -6.98
CA ASP A 66 -19.38 -6.01 -6.03
C ASP A 66 -18.89 -6.18 -4.58
N VAL A 67 -18.43 -7.38 -4.22
CA VAL A 67 -17.89 -7.64 -2.88
C VAL A 67 -16.58 -6.88 -2.62
N VAL A 68 -15.69 -6.82 -3.62
CA VAL A 68 -14.46 -6.02 -3.54
C VAL A 68 -14.78 -4.54 -3.37
N GLN A 69 -15.71 -4.00 -4.17
CA GLN A 69 -16.15 -2.62 -4.07
C GLN A 69 -16.76 -2.31 -2.71
N GLU A 70 -17.70 -3.12 -2.22
CA GLU A 70 -18.31 -2.95 -0.89
C GLU A 70 -17.26 -3.03 0.23
N THR A 71 -16.24 -3.89 0.08
CA THR A 71 -15.14 -3.97 1.03
C THR A 71 -14.33 -2.67 1.09
N PHE A 72 -14.01 -2.08 -0.06
CA PHE A 72 -13.32 -0.78 -0.10
C PHE A 72 -14.21 0.38 0.36
N LEU A 73 -15.52 0.34 0.11
CA LEU A 73 -16.47 1.31 0.66
C LEU A 73 -16.49 1.25 2.20
N ARG A 74 -16.42 0.05 2.78
CA ARG A 74 -16.29 -0.13 4.23
C ARG A 74 -14.94 0.38 4.75
N LEU A 75 -13.84 0.17 4.01
CA LEU A 75 -12.53 0.74 4.34
C LEU A 75 -12.58 2.28 4.36
N ALA A 76 -13.27 2.87 3.39
CA ALA A 76 -13.42 4.32 3.30
C ALA A 76 -14.25 4.88 4.48
N LYS A 77 -15.34 4.20 4.86
CA LYS A 77 -16.24 4.65 5.94
C LYS A 77 -15.62 4.46 7.33
N LYS A 78 -14.90 3.36 7.56
CA LYS A 78 -14.36 3.00 8.87
C LYS A 78 -13.01 2.28 8.72
N PRO A 79 -11.93 3.02 8.45
CA PRO A 79 -10.62 2.41 8.35
C PRO A 79 -10.18 1.82 9.70
N PRO A 80 -9.53 0.63 9.72
CA PRO A 80 -8.94 0.09 10.93
C PRO A 80 -7.82 1.01 11.45
N ALA A 81 -7.43 0.81 12.70
CA ALA A 81 -6.21 1.44 13.22
C ALA A 81 -4.98 0.80 12.55
N PRO A 82 -3.91 1.57 12.29
CA PRO A 82 -2.63 1.02 11.85
C PRO A 82 -2.06 0.05 12.89
N HIS A 83 -1.29 -0.95 12.44
CA HIS A 83 -0.64 -1.90 13.35
C HIS A 83 0.46 -1.20 14.15
N PRO A 84 0.55 -1.40 15.48
CA PRO A 84 1.51 -0.67 16.33
C PRO A 84 2.97 -0.91 15.93
N ASP A 85 3.31 -2.14 15.54
CA ASP A 85 4.68 -2.49 15.12
C ASP A 85 5.00 -2.10 13.67
N ALA A 86 4.10 -1.43 12.95
CA ALA A 86 4.31 -1.14 11.53
C ALA A 86 5.52 -0.24 11.24
N ASN A 87 5.97 0.53 12.23
CA ASN A 87 7.18 1.35 12.13
C ASN A 87 8.47 0.51 12.22
N GLN A 88 8.42 -0.66 12.88
CA GLN A 88 9.55 -1.60 12.98
C GLN A 88 9.48 -2.70 11.92
N ASP A 89 8.28 -3.14 11.56
CA ASP A 89 8.02 -4.13 10.51
C ASP A 89 6.91 -3.64 9.56
N PRO A 90 7.29 -3.08 8.40
CA PRO A 90 6.35 -2.67 7.37
C PRO A 90 5.43 -3.81 6.89
N SER A 91 5.89 -5.06 6.98
CA SER A 91 5.13 -6.25 6.57
C SER A 91 3.98 -6.54 7.53
N ALA A 92 4.16 -6.26 8.83
CA ALA A 92 3.09 -6.40 9.83
C ALA A 92 1.91 -5.47 9.50
N GLY A 93 2.18 -4.23 9.09
CA GLY A 93 1.16 -3.29 8.65
C GLY A 93 0.39 -3.78 7.42
N HIS A 94 1.10 -4.37 6.45
CA HIS A 94 0.47 -4.96 5.27
C HIS A 94 -0.40 -6.17 5.61
N GLY A 95 0.12 -7.11 6.40
CA GLY A 95 -0.61 -8.32 6.81
C GLY A 95 -1.85 -8.02 7.65
N ALA A 96 -1.77 -7.03 8.54
CA ALA A 96 -2.90 -6.59 9.36
C ALA A 96 -4.06 -6.04 8.51
N LEU A 97 -3.76 -5.20 7.52
CA LEU A 97 -4.79 -4.68 6.61
C LEU A 97 -5.35 -5.78 5.70
N ALA A 98 -4.50 -6.68 5.17
CA ALA A 98 -4.96 -7.82 4.38
C ALA A 98 -5.94 -8.71 5.16
N ALA A 99 -5.61 -9.05 6.40
CA ALA A 99 -6.47 -9.84 7.26
C ALA A 99 -7.82 -9.15 7.55
N TRP A 100 -7.79 -7.82 7.75
CA TRP A 100 -9.01 -7.03 7.92
C TRP A 100 -9.87 -7.05 6.64
N LEU A 101 -9.28 -6.83 5.47
CA LEU A 101 -9.99 -6.85 4.18
C LEU A 101 -10.65 -8.21 3.92
N HIS A 102 -9.92 -9.31 4.12
CA HIS A 102 -10.47 -10.66 3.98
C HIS A 102 -11.61 -10.92 4.96
N ARG A 103 -11.50 -10.44 6.21
CA ARG A 103 -12.57 -10.54 7.21
C ARG A 103 -13.81 -9.73 6.80
N VAL A 104 -13.64 -8.56 6.20
CA VAL A 104 -14.76 -7.73 5.76
C VAL A 104 -15.44 -8.32 4.53
N ALA A 105 -14.67 -8.87 3.59
CA ALA A 105 -15.20 -9.46 2.36
C ALA A 105 -16.04 -10.73 2.59
N ARG A 106 -15.87 -11.41 3.72
CA ARG A 106 -16.67 -12.60 4.10
C ARG A 106 -17.94 -12.30 4.91
N ASN A 107 -18.11 -11.06 5.40
CA ASN A 107 -19.23 -10.66 6.27
C ASN A 107 -20.27 -9.85 5.49
#